data_AF-A8V3A8-F1
#
_entry.id   AF-A8V3A8-F1
#
_cell.length_a   1.000
_cell.length_b   1.000
_cell.length_c   1.000
_cell.angle_alpha   90.00
_cell.angle_beta   90.00
_cell.angle_gamma   90.00
#
_symmetry.space_group_name_H-M   'P 1'
#
loop_
_entity.id
_entity.type
_entity.pdbx_description
1 polymer ?
#
loop_
_entity_poly.entity_id
_entity_poly.type
_entity_poly.pdbx_seq_one_letter_code
_entity_poly.pdbx_strand_id
1 'polypeptide(L)' 'NQIDHSFIIDKNDPLYPKFKEDFGFLKLFVVDFCPTAEAIAKFIYDFLEKKLEEAGLLEDIKVVSITVWETETGKAVYRK' A
#
# COMPACT_ATOMS: atom_id res chain seq x y z
N ASN A 1 10.04 4.58 7.06
CA ASN A 1 9.58 5.95 6.70
C ASN A 1 9.20 6.12 5.22
N GLN A 2 8.61 5.11 4.55
CA GLN A 2 8.33 5.19 3.10
C GLN A 2 6.91 5.68 2.76
N ILE A 3 5.90 5.31 3.56
CA ILE A 3 4.48 5.59 3.28
C ILE A 3 3.95 6.81 4.06
N ASP A 4 4.57 7.11 5.20
CA ASP A 4 4.22 8.23 6.06
C ASP A 4 4.51 9.58 5.37
N HIS A 5 3.55 10.51 5.47
CA HIS A 5 3.54 11.81 4.77
C HIS A 5 3.65 11.74 3.24
N SER A 6 3.22 10.64 2.62
CA SER A 6 3.20 10.48 1.17
C SER A 6 1.76 10.48 0.62
N PHE A 7 1.54 11.08 -0.54
CA PHE A 7 0.26 10.99 -1.26
C PHE A 7 0.30 9.77 -2.17
N ILE A 8 -0.58 8.79 -1.92
CA ILE A 8 -0.65 7.56 -2.71
C ILE A 8 -1.51 7.82 -3.96
N ILE A 9 -0.95 7.60 -5.15
CA ILE A 9 -1.66 7.81 -6.42
C ILE A 9 -1.40 6.66 -7.38
N ASP A 10 -2.45 6.23 -8.09
CA ASP A 10 -2.33 5.27 -9.17
C ASP A 10 -1.68 5.94 -10.39
N LYS A 11 -0.62 5.33 -10.93
CA LYS A 11 0.06 5.79 -12.14
C LYS A 11 -0.86 5.83 -13.37
N ASN A 12 -1.90 4.99 -13.36
CA ASN A 12 -2.85 4.85 -14.46
C ASN A 12 -4.05 5.81 -14.31
N ASP A 13 -4.10 6.59 -13.22
CA ASP A 13 -5.15 7.57 -13.02
C ASP A 13 -5.01 8.72 -14.05
N PRO A 14 -6.08 9.12 -14.75
CA PRO A 14 -6.04 10.22 -15.71
C PRO A 14 -5.62 11.56 -15.10
N LEU A 15 -5.70 11.71 -13.77
CA LEU A 15 -5.25 12.89 -13.03
C LEU A 15 -3.77 12.83 -12.63
N TYR A 16 -3.12 11.66 -12.70
CA TYR A 16 -1.70 11.48 -12.36
C TYR A 16 -0.74 12.49 -13.01
N PRO A 17 -0.80 12.80 -14.32
CA PRO A 17 0.10 13.78 -14.93
C PRO A 17 -0.08 15.17 -14.30
N LYS A 18 -1.34 15.57 -14.04
CA LYS A 18 -1.67 16.86 -13.43
C LYS A 18 -1.20 16.92 -11.97
N PHE A 19 -1.41 15.85 -11.20
CA PHE A 19 -0.92 15.78 -9.82
C PHE A 19 0.61 15.82 -9.75
N LYS A 20 1.30 15.17 -10.70
CA LYS A 20 2.76 15.19 -10.76
C LYS A 20 3.32 16.59 -11.06
N GLU A 21 2.64 17.36 -11.90
CA GLU A 21 3.02 18.74 -12.24
C GLU A 21 2.67 19.74 -11.14
N ASP A 22 1.44 19.71 -10.60
CA ASP A 22 0.95 20.66 -9.60
C ASP A 22 1.46 20.36 -8.17
N PHE A 23 1.70 19.08 -7.84
CA PHE A 23 2.10 18.63 -6.50
C PHE A 23 3.51 18.02 -6.48
N GLY A 24 4.41 18.46 -7.36
CA GLY A 24 5.81 18.01 -7.40
C GLY A 24 6.61 18.27 -6.10
N PHE A 25 6.08 19.07 -5.17
CA PHE A 25 6.63 19.28 -3.82
C PHE A 25 6.15 18.25 -2.79
N LEU A 26 5.08 17.49 -3.07
CA LEU A 26 4.60 16.40 -2.23
C LEU A 26 5.34 15.11 -2.56
N LYS A 27 5.54 14.30 -1.53
CA LYS A 27 6.11 12.96 -1.67
C LYS A 27 5.04 12.05 -2.28
N LEU A 28 5.06 11.86 -3.59
CA LEU A 28 4.12 10.97 -4.27
C LEU A 28 4.58 9.51 -4.11
N PHE A 29 3.71 8.67 -3.54
CA PHE A 29 3.88 7.23 -3.54
C PHE A 29 3.07 6.64 -4.68
N VAL A 30 3.75 6.40 -5.80
CA VAL A 30 3.11 5.94 -7.03
C VAL A 30 2.89 4.44 -6.97
N VAL A 31 1.63 4.02 -7.10
CA VAL A 31 1.20 2.62 -7.13
C VAL A 31 0.64 2.25 -8.51
N ASP A 32 0.55 0.95 -8.78
CA ASP A 32 0.00 0.38 -10.04
C ASP A 32 -1.45 -0.11 -9.87
N PHE A 33 -2.09 0.30 -8.78
CA PHE A 33 -3.42 -0.14 -8.39
C PHE A 33 -4.20 1.04 -7.85
N CYS A 34 -5.53 0.98 -7.98
CA CYS A 34 -6.41 1.99 -7.39
C CYS A 34 -6.22 1.98 -5.86
N PRO A 35 -5.87 3.12 -5.22
CA PRO A 35 -5.40 3.17 -3.83
C PRO A 35 -6.55 3.05 -2.81
N THR A 36 -7.36 2.00 -2.91
CA THR A 36 -8.39 1.67 -1.93
C THR A 36 -7.79 0.92 -0.74
N ALA A 37 -8.50 0.94 0.40
CA ALA A 37 -8.06 0.25 1.61
C ALA A 37 -7.81 -1.26 1.39
N GLU A 38 -8.59 -1.93 0.53
CA GLU A 38 -8.42 -3.35 0.18
C GLU A 38 -7.13 -3.59 -0.62
N ALA A 39 -6.87 -2.74 -1.63
CA ALA A 39 -5.69 -2.84 -2.46
C ALA A 39 -4.42 -2.56 -1.65
N ILE A 40 -4.48 -1.59 -0.74
CA ILE A 40 -3.41 -1.31 0.23
C ILE A 40 -3.20 -2.50 1.18
N ALA A 41 -4.27 -3.11 1.69
CA ALA A 41 -4.15 -4.29 2.57
C ALA A 41 -3.46 -5.46 1.87
N LYS A 42 -3.80 -5.71 0.61
CA LYS A 42 -3.12 -6.71 -0.23
C LYS A 42 -1.65 -6.34 -0.48
N PHE A 43 -1.37 -5.08 -0.84
CA PHE A 43 0.00 -4.60 -1.06
C PHE A 43 0.88 -4.78 0.17
N ILE A 44 0.37 -4.46 1.37
CA ILE A 44 1.07 -4.66 2.63
C ILE A 44 1.31 -6.15 2.89
N TYR A 45 0.32 -7.00 2.61
CA TYR A 45 0.46 -8.44 2.77
C TYR A 45 1.57 -9.01 1.85
N ASP A 46 1.54 -8.68 0.55
CA ASP A 46 2.55 -9.10 -0.42
C ASP A 46 3.96 -8.56 -0.04
N PHE A 47 4.03 -7.31 0.44
CA PHE A 47 5.29 -6.71 0.90
C PHE A 47 5.87 -7.45 2.11
N LEU A 48 5.02 -7.83 3.07
CA LEU A 48 5.43 -8.58 4.24
C LEU A 48 5.86 -10.00 3.88
N GLU A 49 5.10 -10.72 3.04
CA GLU A 49 5.50 -12.05 2.54
C GLU A 49 6.88 -11.98 1.89
N LYS A 50 7.13 -11.01 1.01
CA LYS A 50 8.43 -10.83 0.37
C LYS A 50 9.55 -10.52 1.37
N LYS A 51 9.29 -9.68 2.38
CA LYS A 51 10.27 -9.37 3.44
C LYS A 51 10.61 -10.58 4.29
N LEU A 52 9.62 -11.43 4.56
CA LEU A 52 9.83 -12.70 5.27
C LEU A 52 10.61 -13.70 4.41
N GLU A 53 10.38 -13.71 3.09
CA GLU A 53 11.16 -14.50 2.13
C GLU A 53 12.64 -14.09 2.14
N GLU A 54 12.91 -12.79 2.02
CA GLU A 54 14.27 -12.23 2.07
C GLU A 54 14.97 -12.52 3.40
N ALA A 55 14.22 -12.63 4.48
CA ALA A 55 14.73 -12.97 5.81
C ALA A 55 14.85 -14.48 6.07
N GLY A 56 14.37 -15.34 5.17
CA GLY A 56 14.34 -16.79 5.36
C GLY A 56 13.38 -17.27 6.44
N LEU A 57 12.42 -16.44 6.85
CA LEU A 57 11.46 -16.72 7.94
C LEU A 57 10.08 -17.15 7.42
N LEU A 58 9.95 -17.39 6.12
CA LEU A 58 8.67 -17.69 5.48
C LEU A 58 8.08 -19.04 5.95
N GLU A 59 8.94 -19.95 6.41
CA GLU A 59 8.53 -21.24 6.99
C GLU A 59 8.11 -21.13 8.47
N ASP A 60 8.64 -20.15 9.21
CA ASP A 60 8.38 -19.95 10.64
C ASP A 60 7.26 -18.94 10.92
N ILE A 61 7.11 -17.92 10.06
CA ILE A 61 6.18 -16.81 10.27
C ILE A 61 5.23 -16.70 9.09
N LYS A 62 3.97 -17.04 9.32
CA LYS A 62 2.88 -16.87 8.35
C LYS A 62 2.06 -15.63 8.69
N VAL A 63 1.95 -14.70 7.74
CA VAL A 63 0.99 -13.59 7.83
C VAL A 63 -0.42 -14.16 7.68
N VAL A 64 -1.25 -14.04 8.72
CA VAL A 64 -2.62 -14.59 8.71
C VAL A 64 -3.67 -13.60 8.22
N SER A 65 -3.46 -12.31 8.49
CA SER A 65 -4.38 -11.26 8.06
C SER A 65 -3.74 -9.89 8.17
N ILE A 66 -4.08 -8.99 7.26
CA ILE A 66 -3.77 -7.56 7.35
C ILE A 66 -5.08 -6.79 7.45
N THR A 67 -5.17 -5.90 8.44
CA THR A 67 -6.31 -4.99 8.60
C THR A 67 -5.84 -3.56 8.42
N VAL A 68 -6.38 -2.87 7.42
CA VAL A 68 -6.13 -1.46 7.15
C VAL A 68 -7.35 -0.67 7.58
N TRP A 69 -7.15 0.34 8.42
CA TRP A 69 -8.19 1.26 8.85
C TRP A 69 -8.01 2.58 8.10
N GLU A 70 -8.97 2.94 7.25
CA GLU A 70 -8.98 4.21 6.54
C GLU A 70 -9.56 5.32 7.44
N THR A 71 -10.58 4.97 8.21
CA THR A 71 -11.23 5.83 9.19
C THR A 71 -11.55 5.03 10.45
N GLU A 72 -12.01 5.69 11.52
CA GLU A 72 -12.35 5.03 12.79
C GLU A 72 -13.41 3.92 12.64
N THR A 73 -14.26 3.99 11.60
CA THR A 73 -15.29 3.00 11.29
C THR A 73 -15.04 2.21 10.01
N GLY A 74 -14.24 2.76 9.08
CA GLY A 74 -13.95 2.16 7.78
C GLY A 74 -12.66 1.34 7.81
N LYS A 75 -12.78 0.03 7.63
CA LYS A 75 -11.63 -0.89 7.59
C LYS A 75 -11.75 -1.90 6.45
N ALA A 76 -10.61 -2.24 5.88
CA ALA A 76 -10.44 -3.36 4.96
C ALA A 76 -9.62 -4.45 5.63
N VAL A 77 -10.04 -5.71 5.44
CA VAL A 77 -9.33 -6.88 5.96
C VAL A 77 -8.96 -7.78 4.78
N TYR A 78 -7.67 -8.07 4.64
CA TYR A 78 -7.17 -9.06 3.69
C TYR A 78 -6.74 -10.33 4.44
N ARG A 79 -7.18 -11.49 3.98
CA ARG A 79 -6.89 -12.83 4.54
C ARG A 79 -6.60 -13.82 3.42
N LYS A 80 -5.61 -14.69 3.63
CA LYS A 80 -5.15 -15.73 2.69
C LYS A 80 -5.06 -17.08 3.39
#